data_AF-A0A1I1Y9Z6-F1
#
_entry.id   AF-A0A1I1Y9Z6-F1
#
_cell.length_a   1.000
_cell.length_b   1.000
_cell.length_c   1.000
_cell.angle_alpha   90.00
_cell.angle_beta   90.00
_cell.angle_gamma   90.00
#
_symmetry.space_group_name_H-M   'P 1'
#
loop_
_entity.id
_entity.type
_entity.pdbx_description
1 polymer ?
#
loop_
_entity_poly.entity_id
_entity_poly.type
_entity_poly.pdbx_seq_one_letter_code
_entity_poly.pdbx_strand_id
1 'polypeptide(L)'
;MPRLSKGIVVVYALFNLLIAYTLMFDPGPLDAQYRGGAMTPTREFQWFSIASFHVLVAALALVTLRLGRAADRRAVLLTNAAFYGWDAATQWLYWGDRVGLASADLHVNAGVSAGCAALLLLAVGRDRDG
;
A
#
# COMPACT_ATOMS: atom_id res chain seq x y z
N MET A 1 -10.64 16.28 -11.12
CA MET A 1 -9.81 15.07 -11.35
C MET A 1 -10.23 14.37 -12.65
N PRO A 2 -9.30 14.10 -13.58
CA PRO A 2 -9.57 13.36 -14.81
C PRO A 2 -9.98 11.90 -14.58
N ARG A 3 -10.68 11.30 -15.55
CA ARG A 3 -11.21 9.92 -15.46
C ARG A 3 -10.13 8.88 -15.16
N LEU A 4 -8.97 8.98 -15.81
CA LEU A 4 -7.84 8.07 -15.59
C LEU A 4 -7.33 8.13 -14.14
N SER A 5 -7.02 9.34 -13.65
CA SER A 5 -6.57 9.53 -12.26
C SER A 5 -7.61 9.02 -11.26
N LYS A 6 -8.90 9.28 -11.51
CA LYS A 6 -9.99 8.75 -10.70
C LYS A 6 -10.02 7.22 -10.67
N GLY A 7 -9.88 6.58 -11.84
CA GLY A 7 -9.80 5.12 -11.96
C GLY A 7 -8.64 4.54 -11.16
N ILE A 8 -7.45 5.13 -11.30
CA ILE A 8 -6.25 4.71 -10.53
C ILE A 8 -6.51 4.81 -9.03
N VAL A 9 -7.06 5.93 -8.54
CA VAL A 9 -7.32 6.12 -7.11
C VAL A 9 -8.35 5.13 -6.57
N VAL A 10 -9.39 4.81 -7.34
CA VAL A 10 -10.39 3.80 -6.96
C VAL A 10 -9.76 2.41 -6.87
N VAL A 11 -8.99 1.99 -7.90
CA VAL A 11 -8.31 0.69 -7.89
C VAL A 11 -7.33 0.61 -6.72
N TYR A 12 -6.56 1.66 -6.48
CA TYR A 12 -5.65 1.75 -5.33
C TYR A 12 -6.39 1.62 -3.99
N ALA A 13 -7.53 2.29 -3.81
CA ALA A 13 -8.31 2.18 -2.58
C ALA A 13 -8.85 0.76 -2.38
N LEU A 14 -9.42 0.15 -3.42
CA LEU A 14 -9.92 -1.23 -3.36
C LEU A 14 -8.80 -2.24 -3.06
N PHE A 15 -7.64 -2.04 -3.66
CA PHE A 15 -6.46 -2.87 -3.41
C PHE A 15 -6.02 -2.82 -1.94
N ASN A 16 -5.97 -1.62 -1.34
CA ASN A 16 -5.63 -1.46 0.08
C ASN A 16 -6.71 -2.06 1.00
N LEU A 17 -7.99 -1.94 0.65
CA LEU A 17 -9.07 -2.57 1.42
C LEU A 17 -8.99 -4.09 1.37
N LEU A 18 -8.58 -4.67 0.23
CA LEU A 18 -8.36 -6.11 0.11
C LEU A 18 -7.19 -6.56 1.01
N ILE A 19 -6.07 -5.84 0.99
CA ILE A 19 -4.94 -6.14 1.90
C ILE A 19 -5.42 -6.06 3.36
N ALA A 20 -6.09 -4.97 3.73
CA ALA A 20 -6.58 -4.80 5.10
C ALA A 20 -7.50 -5.95 5.53
N TYR A 21 -8.43 -6.37 4.66
CA TYR A 21 -9.30 -7.50 4.93
C TYR A 21 -8.50 -8.79 5.17
N THR A 22 -7.57 -9.12 4.27
CA THR A 22 -6.72 -10.32 4.44
C THR A 22 -5.96 -10.28 5.76
N LEU A 23 -5.33 -9.15 6.09
CA LEU A 23 -4.51 -9.04 7.29
C LEU A 23 -5.31 -9.00 8.60
N MET A 24 -6.57 -8.53 8.58
CA MET A 24 -7.44 -8.52 9.77
C MET A 24 -8.05 -9.89 10.08
N PHE A 25 -8.38 -10.68 9.06
CA PHE A 25 -9.21 -11.87 9.24
C PHE A 25 -8.47 -13.19 8.99
N ASP A 26 -7.49 -13.19 8.09
CA ASP A 26 -6.72 -14.39 7.76
C ASP A 26 -5.27 -14.05 7.36
N PRO A 27 -4.44 -13.56 8.31
CA PRO A 27 -3.05 -13.23 8.01
C PRO A 27 -2.16 -14.47 7.83
N GLY A 28 -2.65 -15.66 8.18
CA GLY A 28 -1.89 -16.91 8.23
C GLY A 28 -1.13 -17.25 6.95
N PRO A 29 -1.75 -17.19 5.75
CA PRO A 29 -1.08 -17.49 4.49
C PRO A 29 0.09 -16.55 4.18
N LEU A 30 -0.05 -15.26 4.50
CA LEU A 30 1.03 -14.28 4.27
C LEU A 30 2.14 -14.45 5.30
N ASP A 31 1.74 -14.63 6.56
CA ASP A 31 2.67 -14.81 7.66
C ASP A 31 3.54 -16.07 7.52
N ALA A 32 2.99 -17.15 6.97
CA ALA A 32 3.72 -18.40 6.72
C ALA A 32 4.91 -18.23 5.75
N GLN A 33 4.97 -17.13 4.99
CA GLN A 33 6.10 -16.79 4.12
C GLN A 33 7.32 -16.27 4.91
N TYR A 34 7.13 -15.91 6.19
CA TYR A 34 8.17 -15.39 7.08
C TYR A 34 8.72 -16.49 7.98
N ARG A 35 9.98 -16.37 8.42
CA ARG A 35 10.62 -17.32 9.36
C ARG A 35 10.13 -17.11 10.80
N GLY A 36 8.88 -17.48 11.11
CA GLY A 36 8.31 -17.25 12.44
C GLY A 36 7.63 -18.43 13.14
N GLY A 37 7.58 -19.61 12.51
CA GLY A 37 6.88 -20.75 13.10
C GLY A 37 5.38 -20.47 13.26
N ALA A 38 4.75 -20.99 14.32
CA ALA A 38 3.33 -20.79 14.57
C ALA A 38 3.00 -19.32 14.93
N MET A 39 1.82 -18.85 14.52
CA MET A 39 1.32 -17.51 14.84
C MET A 39 1.23 -17.26 16.34
N THR A 40 1.98 -16.26 16.80
CA THR A 40 1.88 -15.73 18.15
C THR A 40 0.90 -14.54 18.19
N PRO A 41 0.26 -14.27 19.34
CA PRO A 41 -0.64 -13.11 19.48
C PRO A 41 0.02 -11.77 19.15
N THR A 42 1.33 -11.62 19.43
CA THR A 42 2.08 -10.41 19.08
C THR A 42 2.16 -10.20 17.56
N ARG A 43 2.40 -11.27 16.79
CA ARG A 43 2.43 -11.17 15.33
C ARG A 43 1.03 -10.94 14.75
N GLU A 44 0.01 -11.56 15.32
CA GLU A 44 -1.38 -11.29 14.94
C GLU A 44 -1.74 -9.82 15.15
N PHE A 45 -1.36 -9.23 16.29
CA PHE A 45 -1.51 -7.80 16.54
C PHE A 45 -0.70 -6.93 15.56
N GLN A 46 0.51 -7.33 15.19
CA GLN A 46 1.31 -6.62 14.17
C GLN A 46 0.61 -6.64 12.81
N TRP A 47 0.08 -7.78 12.37
CA TRP A 47 -0.71 -7.87 11.14
C TRP A 47 -1.96 -7.00 11.19
N PHE A 48 -2.70 -7.02 12.30
CA PHE A 48 -3.84 -6.14 12.49
C PHE A 48 -3.47 -4.64 12.44
N SER A 49 -2.31 -4.28 13.00
CA SER A 49 -1.79 -2.91 12.97
C SER A 49 -1.44 -2.47 11.54
N ILE A 50 -0.80 -3.34 10.78
CA ILE A 50 -0.52 -3.13 9.35
C ILE A 50 -1.83 -3.02 8.56
N ALA A 51 -2.81 -3.87 8.85
CA ALA A 51 -4.13 -3.81 8.23
C ALA A 51 -4.84 -2.47 8.49
N SER A 52 -4.77 -1.99 9.73
CA SER A 52 -5.34 -0.69 10.13
C SER A 52 -4.68 0.47 9.39
N PHE A 53 -3.38 0.37 9.11
CA PHE A 53 -2.68 1.33 8.26
C PHE A 53 -3.20 1.30 6.81
N HIS A 54 -3.45 0.12 6.25
CA HIS A 54 -4.06 -0.01 4.91
C HIS A 54 -5.47 0.61 4.83
N VAL A 55 -6.27 0.48 5.90
CA VAL A 55 -7.57 1.18 6.00
C VAL A 55 -7.38 2.69 5.96
N LEU A 56 -6.39 3.23 6.69
CA LEU A 56 -6.10 4.67 6.70
C LEU A 56 -5.74 5.18 5.29
N VAL A 57 -4.80 4.54 4.59
CA VAL A 57 -4.40 5.01 3.25
C VAL A 57 -5.52 4.86 2.22
N ALA A 58 -6.38 3.84 2.36
CA ALA A 58 -7.59 3.72 1.55
C ALA A 58 -8.59 4.87 1.83
N ALA A 59 -8.81 5.20 3.11
CA ALA A 59 -9.67 6.32 3.50
C ALA A 59 -9.15 7.66 2.94
N LEU A 60 -7.84 7.91 3.02
CA LEU A 60 -7.21 9.09 2.43
C LEU A 60 -7.37 9.14 0.91
N ALA A 61 -7.25 8.01 0.22
CA ALA A 61 -7.50 7.91 -1.22
C ALA A 61 -8.98 8.24 -1.56
N LEU A 62 -9.94 7.77 -0.76
CA LEU A 62 -11.36 8.10 -0.96
C LEU A 62 -11.66 9.58 -0.67
N VAL A 63 -11.04 10.17 0.35
CA VAL A 63 -11.13 11.62 0.63
C VAL A 63 -10.57 12.43 -0.54
N THR A 64 -9.47 11.98 -1.14
CA THR A 64 -8.85 12.63 -2.31
C THR A 64 -9.85 12.79 -3.47
N LEU A 65 -10.75 11.83 -3.68
CA LEU A 65 -11.78 11.91 -4.72
C LEU A 65 -12.78 13.05 -4.52
N ARG A 66 -12.90 13.59 -3.29
CA ARG A 66 -13.83 14.66 -2.92
C ARG A 66 -13.17 16.03 -2.82
N LEU A 67 -11.84 16.13 -2.87
CA LEU A 67 -11.14 17.41 -2.78
C LEU A 67 -11.30 18.22 -4.08
N GLY A 68 -11.65 19.50 -3.94
CA GLY A 68 -11.92 20.40 -5.07
C GLY A 68 -10.66 20.80 -5.84
N ARG A 69 -9.57 21.13 -5.13
CA ARG A 69 -8.33 21.61 -5.76
C ARG A 69 -7.38 20.48 -6.10
N ALA A 70 -6.76 20.55 -7.29
CA ALA A 70 -5.75 19.60 -7.72
C ALA A 70 -4.50 19.62 -6.84
N ALA A 71 -4.11 20.77 -6.31
CA ALA A 71 -2.99 20.86 -5.38
C ALA A 71 -3.19 19.97 -4.14
N ASP A 72 -4.37 20.02 -3.53
CA ASP A 72 -4.68 19.24 -2.33
C ASP A 72 -4.75 17.74 -2.64
N ARG A 73 -5.36 17.37 -3.78
CA ARG A 73 -5.40 15.99 -4.24
C ARG A 73 -4.01 15.43 -4.48
N ARG A 74 -3.19 16.17 -5.22
CA ARG A 74 -1.81 15.77 -5.54
C ARG A 74 -0.97 15.62 -4.28
N ALA A 75 -1.15 16.49 -3.28
CA ALA A 75 -0.44 16.36 -2.01
C ALA A 75 -0.74 15.01 -1.34
N VAL A 76 -2.01 14.63 -1.21
CA VAL A 76 -2.39 13.32 -0.62
C VAL A 76 -1.86 12.15 -1.44
N LEU A 77 -2.00 12.21 -2.78
CA LEU A 77 -1.51 11.15 -3.66
C LEU A 77 0.01 11.01 -3.63
N LEU A 78 0.74 12.12 -3.54
CA LEU A 78 2.20 12.12 -3.40
C LEU A 78 2.62 11.52 -2.06
N THR A 79 1.93 11.83 -0.96
CA THR A 79 2.19 11.21 0.34
C THR A 79 2.00 9.70 0.28
N ASN A 80 0.90 9.22 -0.31
CA ASN A 80 0.68 7.79 -0.49
C ASN A 80 1.72 7.14 -1.42
N ALA A 81 2.13 7.83 -2.49
CA ALA A 81 3.15 7.35 -3.41
C ALA A 81 4.52 7.25 -2.72
N ALA A 82 4.89 8.25 -1.93
CA ALA A 82 6.13 8.27 -1.16
C ALA A 82 6.15 7.15 -0.13
N PHE A 83 5.03 6.90 0.56
CA PHE A 83 4.93 5.77 1.48
C PHE A 83 5.16 4.43 0.78
N TYR A 84 4.46 4.16 -0.32
CA TYR A 84 4.62 2.91 -1.06
C TYR A 84 6.01 2.77 -1.71
N GLY A 85 6.62 3.88 -2.14
CA GLY A 85 8.00 3.91 -2.60
C GLY A 85 8.99 3.61 -1.48
N TRP A 86 8.74 4.14 -0.28
CA TRP A 86 9.54 3.84 0.92
C TRP A 86 9.42 2.37 1.32
N ASP A 87 8.21 1.81 1.36
CA ASP A 87 7.98 0.39 1.64
C ASP A 87 8.78 -0.51 0.67
N ALA A 88 8.66 -0.28 -0.64
CA ALA A 88 9.44 -1.00 -1.66
C ALA A 88 10.95 -0.88 -1.42
N ALA A 89 11.45 0.33 -1.15
CA ALA A 89 12.85 0.57 -0.88
C ALA A 89 13.33 -0.17 0.38
N THR A 90 12.55 -0.15 1.46
CA THR A 90 12.95 -0.85 2.69
C THR A 90 13.02 -2.36 2.51
N GLN A 91 12.14 -2.94 1.71
CA GLN A 91 12.19 -4.37 1.39
C GLN A 91 13.44 -4.73 0.59
N TRP A 92 13.73 -4.01 -0.50
CA TRP A 92 14.92 -4.27 -1.32
C TRP A 92 16.24 -3.94 -0.64
N LEU A 93 16.30 -2.86 0.15
CA LEU A 93 17.57 -2.34 0.67
C LEU A 93 17.90 -2.81 2.08
N TYR A 94 16.91 -3.26 2.86
CA TYR A 94 17.11 -3.49 4.29
C TYR A 94 16.53 -4.80 4.80
N TRP A 95 15.23 -5.01 4.59
CA TRP A 95 14.53 -6.09 5.26
C TRP A 95 14.72 -7.44 4.58
N GLY A 96 15.10 -7.49 3.30
CA GLY A 96 15.00 -8.74 2.56
C GLY A 96 15.80 -9.91 3.07
N ASP A 97 17.04 -9.66 3.46
CA ASP A 97 17.87 -10.70 4.07
C ASP A 97 17.51 -10.94 5.55
N ARG A 98 16.78 -10.01 6.18
CA ARG A 98 16.50 -9.98 7.63
C ARG A 98 15.20 -10.68 8.01
N VAL A 99 14.15 -10.58 7.19
CA VAL A 99 12.80 -11.07 7.55
C VAL A 99 12.55 -12.53 7.16
N GLY A 100 13.51 -13.14 6.48
CA GLY A 100 13.50 -14.57 6.17
C GLY A 100 12.53 -14.99 5.06
N LEU A 101 11.91 -14.04 4.36
CA LEU A 101 11.17 -14.29 3.12
C LEU A 101 12.09 -14.90 2.06
N ALA A 102 11.51 -15.70 1.16
CA ALA A 102 12.21 -16.07 -0.06
C ALA A 102 12.44 -14.80 -0.91
N SER A 103 13.60 -14.73 -1.57
CA SER A 103 13.96 -13.59 -2.43
C SER A 103 12.89 -13.31 -3.49
N ALA A 104 12.28 -14.36 -4.06
CA ALA A 104 11.21 -14.22 -5.05
C ALA A 104 9.97 -13.49 -4.46
N ASP A 105 9.49 -13.92 -3.29
CA ASP A 105 8.32 -13.32 -2.62
C ASP A 105 8.60 -11.87 -2.22
N LEU A 106 9.84 -11.60 -1.79
CA LEU A 106 10.26 -10.23 -1.51
C LEU A 106 10.23 -9.33 -2.74
N HIS A 107 10.78 -9.78 -3.87
CA HIS A 107 10.77 -8.98 -5.09
C HIS A 107 9.34 -8.76 -5.59
N VAL A 108 8.44 -9.73 -5.41
CA VAL A 108 7.01 -9.57 -5.69
C VAL A 108 6.41 -8.49 -4.79
N ASN A 109 6.59 -8.57 -3.47
CA ASN A 109 6.02 -7.61 -2.53
C ASN A 109 6.55 -6.20 -2.77
N ALA A 110 7.87 -6.04 -2.87
CA ALA A 110 8.49 -4.75 -3.16
C ALA A 110 8.08 -4.22 -4.55
N GLY A 111 7.94 -5.10 -5.55
CA GLY A 111 7.48 -4.76 -6.89
C GLY A 111 6.03 -4.27 -6.91
N VAL A 112 5.14 -4.90 -6.15
CA VAL A 112 3.75 -4.46 -5.96
C VAL A 112 3.71 -3.07 -5.33
N SER A 113 4.53 -2.83 -4.30
CA SER A 113 4.62 -1.52 -3.65
C SER A 113 5.17 -0.44 -4.58
N ALA A 114 6.23 -0.74 -5.35
CA ALA A 114 6.76 0.15 -6.37
C ALA A 114 5.73 0.44 -7.48
N GLY A 115 4.96 -0.57 -7.90
CA GLY A 115 3.87 -0.42 -8.86
C GLY A 115 2.76 0.50 -8.35
N CYS A 116 2.37 0.37 -7.08
CA CYS A 116 1.41 1.28 -6.44
C CYS A 116 1.93 2.72 -6.44
N ALA A 117 3.20 2.94 -6.07
CA ALA A 117 3.82 4.26 -6.12
C ALA A 117 3.82 4.84 -7.54
N ALA A 118 4.20 4.06 -8.54
CA ALA A 118 4.23 4.50 -9.94
C ALA A 118 2.83 4.87 -10.47
N LEU A 119 1.81 4.08 -10.15
CA LEU A 119 0.42 4.37 -10.52
C LEU A 119 -0.06 5.68 -9.88
N LEU A 120 0.23 5.90 -8.60
CA LEU A 120 -0.12 7.14 -7.92
C LEU A 120 0.62 8.35 -8.50
N LEU A 121 1.91 8.22 -8.82
CA LEU A 121 2.66 9.28 -9.51
C LEU A 121 2.08 9.59 -10.90
N LEU A 122 1.64 8.57 -11.64
CA LEU A 122 0.91 8.76 -12.89
C LEU A 122 -0.40 9.52 -12.67
N ALA A 123 -1.17 9.16 -11.63
CA ALA A 123 -2.39 9.87 -11.27
C ALA A 123 -2.12 11.34 -10.92
N VAL A 124 -1.05 11.63 -10.18
CA VAL A 124 -0.58 12.99 -9.85
C VAL A 124 -0.23 13.78 -11.10
N GLY A 125 0.60 13.21 -11.99
CA GLY A 125 1.04 13.88 -13.21
C GLY A 125 -0.10 14.18 -14.20
N ARG A 126 -1.20 13.43 -14.10
CA ARG A 126 -2.40 13.63 -14.91
C ARG A 126 -3.47 14.47 -14.22
N ASP A 127 -3.49 14.55 -12.89
CA ASP A 127 -4.51 15.31 -12.17
C ASP A 127 -4.37 16.80 -12.48
N ARG A 128 -5.48 17.49 -12.72
CA ARG A 128 -5.55 18.92 -13.02
C ARG A 128 -6.82 19.49 -12.41
N ASP A 129 -6.84 20.80 -12.22
CA ASP A 129 -8.10 21.48 -11.94
C ASP A 129 -9.03 21.27 -13.14
N GLY A 130 -10.30 21.03 -12.82
CA GLY A 130 -11.36 20.81 -13.80
C GLY A 130 -12.09 22.11 -14.07
#